data_AF-A0A126P4D2-F1
#
_entry.id   AF-A0A126P4D2-F1
#
_cell.length_a   1.000
_cell.length_b   1.000
_cell.length_c   1.000
_cell.angle_alpha   90.00
_cell.angle_beta   90.00
_cell.angle_gamma   90.00
#
_symmetry.space_group_name_H-M   'P 1'
#
loop_
_entity.id
_entity.type
_entity.pdbx_description
1 polymer ?
#
loop_
_entity_poly.entity_id
_entity_poly.type
_entity_poly.pdbx_seq_one_letter_code
_entity_poly.pdbx_strand_id
1 'polypeptide(L)'
;MPRFFFTTHDSSSVDIDDEGLDFPNERAAKNAAQRALVDIADEHLPDGERADFKVEVENADHAKIYDASLRFEAREPGQTAEDNDRALDEAADRIAAALKGMR
;
A
#
# COMPACT_ATOMS: atom_id res chain seq x y z
N MET A 1 -9.16 -18.42 23.84
CA MET A 1 -8.20 -17.41 23.34
C MET A 1 -9.03 -16.27 22.74
N PRO A 2 -8.63 -15.00 22.89
CA PRO A 2 -9.31 -13.91 22.21
C PRO A 2 -9.22 -14.03 20.69
N ARG A 3 -10.31 -13.65 20.02
CA ARG A 3 -10.42 -13.62 18.56
C ARG A 3 -10.04 -12.25 18.02
N PHE A 4 -9.37 -12.25 16.87
CA PHE A 4 -8.94 -11.04 16.17
C PHE A 4 -9.26 -11.17 14.69
N PHE A 5 -9.64 -10.06 14.08
CA PHE A 5 -9.99 -9.98 12.66
C PHE A 5 -8.92 -9.16 11.94
N PHE A 6 -8.56 -9.60 10.73
CA PHE A 6 -7.49 -9.00 9.95
C PHE A 6 -8.07 -8.46 8.64
N THR A 7 -7.76 -7.20 8.35
CA THR A 7 -8.08 -6.63 7.04
C THR A 7 -6.78 -6.30 6.33
N THR A 8 -6.57 -6.92 5.18
CA THR A 8 -5.39 -6.73 4.37
C THR A 8 -5.75 -5.91 3.14
N HIS A 9 -4.92 -4.93 2.81
CA HIS A 9 -5.02 -4.20 1.56
C HIS A 9 -3.72 -4.42 0.78
N ASP A 10 -3.86 -4.89 -0.45
CA ASP A 10 -2.83 -4.84 -1.46
C ASP A 10 -3.17 -3.76 -2.50
N SER A 11 -2.26 -3.53 -3.46
CA SER A 11 -2.43 -2.51 -4.50
C SER A 11 -3.70 -2.67 -5.37
N SER A 12 -4.29 -3.86 -5.42
CA SER A 12 -5.35 -4.28 -6.33
C SER A 12 -6.60 -4.84 -5.64
N SER A 13 -6.48 -5.34 -4.40
CA SER A 13 -7.55 -5.98 -3.64
C SER A 13 -7.53 -5.62 -2.16
N VAL A 14 -8.71 -5.79 -1.55
CA VAL A 14 -8.90 -5.79 -0.10
C VAL A 14 -9.40 -7.16 0.29
N ASP A 15 -8.71 -7.80 1.23
CA ASP A 15 -9.07 -9.08 1.81
C ASP A 15 -9.52 -8.85 3.26
N ILE A 16 -10.76 -9.22 3.56
CA ILE A 16 -11.38 -9.04 4.87
C ILE A 16 -11.54 -10.43 5.50
N ASP A 17 -10.92 -10.63 6.65
CA ASP A 17 -11.10 -11.83 7.46
C ASP A 17 -12.38 -11.71 8.32
N ASP A 18 -13.47 -12.31 7.85
CA ASP A 18 -14.75 -12.38 8.57
C ASP A 18 -14.80 -13.50 9.63
N GLU A 19 -13.90 -14.49 9.57
CA GLU A 19 -13.89 -15.63 10.50
C GLU A 19 -13.13 -15.28 11.79
N GLY A 20 -12.01 -14.57 11.63
CA GLY A 20 -11.10 -14.19 12.69
C GLY A 20 -10.26 -15.36 13.20
N LEU A 21 -9.09 -15.03 13.72
CA LEU A 21 -8.12 -15.99 14.24
C LEU A 21 -7.96 -15.85 15.76
N ASP A 22 -7.80 -16.97 16.44
CA ASP A 22 -7.61 -17.02 17.89
C ASP A 22 -6.13 -16.86 18.26
N PHE A 23 -5.81 -15.85 19.06
CA PHE A 23 -4.45 -15.58 19.55
C PHE A 23 -4.40 -15.56 21.07
N PRO A 24 -3.23 -15.85 21.70
CA PRO A 24 -3.10 -15.82 23.16
C PRO A 24 -3.22 -14.40 23.75
N ASN A 25 -2.91 -13.37 22.96
CA ASN A 25 -3.00 -11.96 23.35
C ASN A 25 -2.85 -11.05 22.11
N GLU A 26 -3.13 -9.76 22.26
CA GLU A 26 -2.99 -8.77 21.18
C GLU A 26 -1.58 -8.73 20.58
N ARG A 27 -0.53 -8.89 21.40
CA ARG A 27 0.85 -8.84 20.90
C ARG A 27 1.12 -9.99 19.92
N ALA A 28 0.56 -11.17 20.17
CA ALA A 28 0.66 -12.30 19.25
C ALA A 28 -0.09 -12.02 17.93
N ALA A 29 -1.30 -11.44 18.00
CA ALA A 29 -2.05 -11.03 16.81
C ALA A 29 -1.31 -9.96 16.00
N LYS A 30 -0.76 -8.92 16.67
CA LYS A 30 0.07 -7.87 16.04
C LYS A 30 1.31 -8.44 15.36
N ASN A 31 2.00 -9.37 16.00
CA ASN A 31 3.16 -10.06 15.40
C ASN A 31 2.76 -10.91 14.18
N ALA A 32 1.57 -11.52 14.19
CA ALA A 32 1.06 -12.27 13.05
C ALA A 32 0.73 -11.33 11.87
N ALA A 33 0.07 -10.19 12.14
CA ALA A 33 -0.21 -9.16 11.14
C ALA A 33 1.08 -8.67 10.45
N GLN A 34 2.15 -8.42 11.23
CA GLN A 34 3.44 -8.00 10.67
C GLN A 34 4.06 -9.05 9.74
N ARG A 35 3.94 -10.34 10.08
CA ARG A 35 4.43 -11.43 9.23
C ARG A 35 3.63 -11.52 7.94
N ALA A 36 2.30 -11.50 8.05
CA ALA A 36 1.40 -11.49 6.91
C ALA A 36 1.74 -10.32 5.95
N LEU A 37 1.97 -9.11 6.47
CA LEU A 37 2.35 -7.95 5.66
C LEU A 37 3.66 -8.16 4.87
N VAL A 38 4.63 -8.85 5.45
CA VAL A 38 5.89 -9.19 4.76
C VAL A 38 5.65 -10.27 3.71
N ASP A 39 4.84 -11.29 4.03
CA ASP A 39 4.52 -12.38 3.10
C ASP A 39 3.80 -11.83 1.85
N ILE A 40 2.82 -10.94 2.03
CA ILE A 40 2.12 -10.25 0.93
C ILE A 40 3.09 -9.43 0.08
N ALA A 41 4.00 -8.70 0.73
CA ALA A 41 5.00 -7.92 0.01
C ALA A 41 5.94 -8.82 -0.81
N ASP A 42 6.34 -9.98 -0.29
CA ASP A 42 7.18 -10.95 -1.00
C ASP A 42 6.44 -11.59 -2.19
N GLU A 43 5.13 -11.85 -2.05
CA GLU A 43 4.30 -12.43 -3.11
C GLU A 43 3.97 -11.45 -4.24
N HIS A 44 3.76 -10.17 -3.93
CA HIS A 44 3.30 -9.16 -4.88
C HIS A 44 4.41 -8.23 -5.43
N LEU A 45 5.61 -8.24 -4.86
CA LEU A 45 6.79 -7.65 -5.51
C LEU A 45 7.39 -8.69 -6.47
N PRO A 46 7.48 -8.40 -7.80
CA PRO A 46 8.10 -7.20 -8.35
C PRO A 46 7.24 -6.47 -9.40
N ASP A 47 5.95 -6.22 -9.11
CA ASP A 47 5.05 -5.55 -10.06
C ASP A 47 5.14 -4.00 -10.00
N GLY A 48 6.31 -3.46 -10.36
CA GLY A 48 6.48 -2.04 -10.74
C GLY A 48 7.35 -1.18 -9.82
N GLU A 49 7.30 0.14 -10.07
CA GLU A 49 8.12 1.13 -9.35
C GLU A 49 7.58 1.46 -7.96
N ARG A 50 6.31 1.13 -7.67
CA ARG A 50 5.64 1.44 -6.40
C ARG A 50 4.67 0.35 -6.00
N ALA A 51 4.64 0.04 -4.71
CA ALA A 51 3.60 -0.80 -4.10
C ALA A 51 3.28 -0.29 -2.70
N ASP A 52 2.01 -0.33 -2.33
CA ASP A 52 1.52 0.01 -1.00
C ASP A 52 0.73 -1.19 -0.47
N PHE A 53 1.11 -1.67 0.72
CA PHE A 53 0.44 -2.76 1.42
C PHE A 53 0.02 -2.30 2.81
N LYS A 54 -1.10 -2.81 3.31
CA LYS A 54 -1.63 -2.46 4.62
C LYS A 54 -2.21 -3.69 5.31
N VAL A 55 -2.07 -3.74 6.63
CA VAL A 55 -2.81 -4.66 7.48
C VAL A 55 -3.42 -3.91 8.66
N GLU A 56 -4.68 -4.21 8.96
CA GLU A 56 -5.42 -3.70 10.10
C GLU A 56 -5.84 -4.88 10.97
N VAL A 57 -5.85 -4.69 12.29
CA VAL A 57 -6.30 -5.72 13.23
C VAL A 57 -7.36 -5.16 14.13
N GLU A 58 -8.48 -5.86 14.22
CA GLU A 58 -9.56 -5.60 15.16
C GLU A 58 -9.62 -6.69 16.23
N ASN A 59 -10.06 -6.32 17.43
CA ASN A 59 -10.36 -7.27 18.49
C ASN A 59 -11.79 -7.84 18.35
N ALA A 60 -12.19 -8.69 19.30
CA ALA A 60 -13.53 -9.28 19.33
C ALA A 60 -14.70 -8.27 19.45
N ASP A 61 -14.43 -7.04 19.90
CA ASP A 61 -15.40 -5.95 19.98
C ASP A 61 -15.43 -5.09 18.70
N HIS A 62 -14.75 -5.53 17.64
CA HIS A 62 -14.52 -4.77 16.40
C HIS A 62 -13.84 -3.41 16.64
N ALA A 63 -13.10 -3.28 17.75
CA ALA A 63 -12.24 -2.14 17.98
C ALA A 63 -10.90 -2.37 17.28
N LYS A 64 -10.52 -1.44 16.40
CA LYS A 64 -9.22 -1.45 15.75
C LYS A 64 -8.10 -1.25 16.77
N ILE A 65 -7.24 -2.25 16.91
CA ILE A 65 -6.12 -2.27 17.87
C ILE A 65 -4.75 -2.16 17.21
N TYR A 66 -4.68 -2.26 15.89
CA TYR A 66 -3.45 -2.20 15.13
C TYR A 66 -3.69 -1.70 13.70
N ASP A 67 -2.72 -0.95 13.18
CA ASP A 67 -2.62 -0.49 11.80
C ASP A 67 -1.14 -0.50 11.44
N ALA A 68 -0.78 -1.18 10.36
CA ALA A 68 0.56 -1.14 9.81
C ALA A 68 0.50 -1.05 8.29
N SER A 69 1.45 -0.32 7.72
CA SER A 69 1.61 -0.19 6.28
C SER A 69 3.06 -0.40 5.86
N LEU A 70 3.25 -0.95 4.66
CA LEU A 70 4.52 -1.09 3.98
C LEU A 70 4.41 -0.42 2.62
N ARG A 71 5.31 0.55 2.37
CA ARG A 71 5.41 1.24 1.10
C ARG A 71 6.75 0.95 0.45
N PHE A 72 6.69 0.46 -0.78
CA PHE A 72 7.83 0.21 -1.63
C PHE A 72 7.91 1.26 -2.73
N GLU A 73 9.10 1.79 -2.97
CA GLU A 73 9.40 2.69 -4.09
C GLU A 73 10.77 2.34 -4.68
N ALA A 74 10.78 1.88 -5.92
CA ALA A 74 12.01 1.72 -6.69
C ALA A 74 12.37 3.05 -7.38
N ARG A 75 13.67 3.34 -7.45
CA ARG A 75 14.21 4.44 -8.27
C ARG A 75 15.45 3.95 -8.98
N GLU A 76 15.50 4.11 -10.29
CA GLU A 76 16.73 3.87 -11.04
C GLU A 76 17.69 5.06 -10.89
N PRO A 77 19.00 4.83 -10.74
CA PRO A 77 19.98 5.91 -10.71
C PRO A 77 19.94 6.69 -12.03
N GLY A 78 19.52 7.95 -11.97
CA GLY A 78 19.33 8.83 -13.13
C GLY A 78 17.90 9.35 -13.31
N GLN A 79 16.90 8.79 -12.63
CA GLN A 79 15.58 9.41 -12.48
C GLN A 79 15.63 10.37 -11.28
N THR A 80 15.94 11.64 -11.52
CA THR A 80 15.87 12.67 -10.47
C THR A 80 14.48 13.30 -10.42
N ALA A 81 14.10 13.88 -9.27
CA ALA A 81 12.88 14.69 -9.19
C ALA A 81 12.88 15.85 -10.21
N GLU A 82 14.08 16.34 -10.56
CA GLU A 82 14.28 17.40 -11.56
C GLU A 82 13.94 16.93 -12.99
N ASP A 83 14.15 15.65 -13.31
CA ASP A 83 13.76 15.09 -14.62
C ASP A 83 12.23 14.96 -14.77
N ASN A 84 11.53 14.66 -13.67
CA ASN A 84 10.06 14.60 -13.66
C ASN A 84 9.41 15.98 -13.78
N ASP A 85 9.93 17.00 -13.08
CA ASP A 85 9.41 18.37 -13.17
C ASP A 85 9.57 18.94 -14.59
N ARG A 86 10.73 18.70 -15.23
CA ARG A 86 10.96 19.10 -16.62
C ARG A 86 10.01 18.41 -17.61
N ALA A 87 9.74 17.12 -17.42
CA ALA A 87 8.80 16.38 -18.26
C ALA A 87 7.35 16.88 -18.10
N LEU A 88 6.96 17.29 -16.88
CA LEU A 88 5.66 17.88 -16.59
C LEU A 88 5.49 19.25 -17.25
N ASP A 89 6.51 20.12 -17.17
CA ASP A 89 6.51 21.43 -17.83
C ASP A 89 6.42 21.31 -19.36
N GLU A 90 7.19 20.39 -19.96
CA GLU A 90 7.12 20.15 -21.40
C GLU A 90 5.75 19.62 -21.86
N ALA A 91 5.10 18.79 -21.04
CA ALA A 91 3.76 18.31 -21.33
C ALA A 91 2.72 19.44 -21.26
N ALA A 92 2.84 20.33 -20.26
CA ALA A 92 1.98 21.50 -20.11
C ALA A 92 2.12 22.46 -21.31
N ASP A 93 3.34 22.71 -21.77
CA ASP A 93 3.61 23.57 -22.93
C ASP A 93 3.00 23.02 -24.23
N ARG A 94 3.03 21.70 -24.44
CA ARG A 94 2.40 21.07 -25.62
C ARG A 94 0.88 21.22 -25.61
N ILE A 95 0.24 21.08 -24.44
CA ILE A 95 -1.20 21.28 -24.29
C ILE A 95 -1.56 22.75 -24.55
N ALA A 96 -0.78 23.69 -24.00
CA ALA A 96 -0.99 25.12 -24.21
C ALA A 96 -0.85 25.52 -25.68
N ALA A 97 0.11 24.94 -26.40
CA ALA A 97 0.30 25.16 -27.84
C ALA A 97 -0.88 24.60 -28.67
N ALA A 98 -1.36 23.40 -28.35
CA ALA A 98 -2.50 22.78 -29.03
C ALA A 98 -3.79 23.60 -28.87
N LEU A 99 -4.05 24.15 -27.68
CA LEU A 99 -5.21 25.00 -27.41
C LEU A 99 -5.14 26.35 -28.15
N LYS A 100 -3.94 26.93 -28.31
CA LYS A 100 -3.74 28.16 -29.09
C LYS A 100 -3.97 27.97 -30.59
N GLY A 101 -3.74 26.77 -31.12
CA GLY A 101 -3.94 26.45 -32.55
C GLY A 101 -5.39 26.18 -32.95
N MET A 102 -6.31 26.04 -32.00
CA MET A 102 -7.73 25.74 -32.25
C MET A 102 -8.63 26.99 -32.37
N ARG A 103 -8.04 28.20 -32.37
CA ARG A 103 -8.78 29.47 -32.35
C ARG A 103 -8.68 30.23 -33.66
#